data_AF-A0A9D5YB02-F1
#
_entry.id   AF-A0A9D5YB02-F1
#
_cell.length_a   1.000
_cell.length_b   1.000
_cell.length_c   1.000
_cell.angle_alpha   90.00
_cell.angle_beta   90.00
_cell.angle_gamma   90.00
#
_symmetry.space_group_name_H-M   'P 1'
#
loop_
_entity.id
_entity.type
_entity.pdbx_description
1 polymer ?
#
loop_
_entity_poly.entity_id
_entity_poly.type
_entity_poly.pdbx_seq_one_letter_code
_entity_poly.pdbx_strand_id
1 'polypeptide(L)'
;MRIEHKLALDYIREYSMGDVTASSVVKALEKQGYTVVEYSRISNQPDVETLLTSIGLKDFSRTVRAFYYHDNNIRVVFVEENLSDSERLVLLAHEQGHILCDPYHKGKDRSDIMCERSAAEFAHYLTVGSVSSKMSKFAIRNKKLLLAAAAVLAVAAVGSAVALGISGNGDTAVSAADPERVTTAQTDSINEPNIYLADDAQYFVTIHGKKYHRENCSYIKGKVVTGLTLEQCEDSGYEPCSYCIEEG
;
A
#
# COMPACT_ATOMS: atom_id res chain seq x y z
N MET A 1 15.85 4.69 12.62
CA MET A 1 14.65 3.90 12.25
C MET A 1 13.44 4.71 12.67
N ARG A 2 12.48 4.97 11.76
CA ARG A 2 11.26 5.73 12.09
C ARG A 2 10.38 4.96 13.09
N ILE A 3 9.60 5.67 13.90
CA ILE A 3 8.82 5.09 15.00
C ILE A 3 7.74 4.16 14.44
N GLU A 4 7.06 4.59 13.37
CA GLU A 4 5.99 3.90 12.65
C GLU A 4 6.48 2.60 12.02
N HIS A 5 7.70 2.62 11.45
CA HIS A 5 8.35 1.43 10.91
C HIS A 5 8.64 0.41 12.01
N LYS A 6 9.17 0.86 13.16
CA LYS A 6 9.40 -0.02 14.31
C LYS A 6 8.09 -0.60 14.82
N LEU A 7 7.05 0.24 14.92
CA LEU A 7 5.72 -0.15 15.36
C LEU A 7 5.11 -1.22 14.44
N ALA A 8 5.22 -1.07 13.12
CA ALA A 8 4.77 -2.08 12.15
C ALA A 8 5.51 -3.42 12.31
N LEU A 9 6.83 -3.40 12.54
CA LEU A 9 7.61 -4.61 12.77
C LEU A 9 7.26 -5.30 14.09
N ASP A 10 7.09 -4.52 15.16
CA ASP A 10 6.70 -5.04 16.46
C ASP A 10 5.28 -5.62 16.41
N TYR A 11 4.36 -4.98 15.71
CA TYR A 11 3.01 -5.49 15.44
C TYR A 11 3.02 -6.83 14.68
N ILE A 12 3.79 -6.95 13.60
CA ILE A 12 3.94 -8.22 12.85
C ILE A 12 4.44 -9.33 13.79
N ARG A 13 5.40 -9.03 14.65
CA ARG A 13 5.99 -9.99 15.59
C ARG A 13 4.99 -10.40 16.67
N GLU A 14 4.32 -9.44 17.30
CA GLU A 14 3.37 -9.64 18.39
C GLU A 14 2.20 -10.53 17.96
N TYR A 15 1.64 -10.27 16.78
CA TYR A 15 0.50 -11.03 16.26
C TYR A 15 0.90 -12.24 15.41
N SER A 16 2.21 -12.54 15.32
CA SER A 16 2.77 -13.68 14.57
C SER A 16 2.29 -13.74 13.12
N MET A 17 2.30 -12.59 12.44
CA MET A 17 1.83 -12.47 11.05
C MET A 17 2.91 -13.00 10.09
N GLY A 18 2.77 -14.25 9.65
CA GLY A 18 3.67 -14.83 8.65
C GLY A 18 3.57 -14.14 7.29
N ASP A 19 2.35 -13.84 6.86
CA ASP A 19 2.03 -13.00 5.71
C ASP A 19 1.05 -11.92 6.15
N VAL A 20 1.34 -10.67 5.81
CA VAL A 20 0.43 -9.55 6.06
C VAL A 20 -0.66 -9.58 4.99
N THR A 21 -1.87 -9.94 5.42
CA THR A 21 -3.10 -10.03 4.64
C THR A 21 -4.24 -9.37 5.40
N ALA A 22 -5.32 -8.96 4.71
CA ALA A 22 -6.49 -8.40 5.38
C ALA A 22 -6.99 -9.31 6.52
N SER A 23 -7.09 -10.62 6.27
CA SER A 23 -7.49 -11.60 7.29
C SER A 23 -6.54 -11.67 8.48
N SER A 24 -5.22 -11.49 8.27
CA SER A 24 -4.27 -11.46 9.39
C SER A 24 -4.44 -10.22 10.26
N VAL A 25 -4.76 -9.06 9.64
CA VAL A 25 -5.02 -7.81 10.36
C VAL A 25 -6.33 -7.89 11.12
N VAL A 26 -7.40 -8.43 10.52
CA VAL A 26 -8.67 -8.70 11.22
C VAL A 26 -8.45 -9.55 12.46
N LYS A 27 -7.71 -10.67 12.35
CA LYS A 27 -7.42 -11.54 13.50
C LYS A 27 -6.64 -10.84 14.61
N ALA A 28 -5.81 -9.87 14.27
CA ALA A 28 -5.08 -9.09 15.26
C ALA A 28 -5.97 -8.04 15.94
N LEU A 29 -6.84 -7.36 15.18
CA LEU A 29 -7.89 -6.49 15.71
C LEU A 29 -8.81 -7.25 16.69
N GLU A 30 -9.25 -8.46 16.31
CA GLU A 30 -10.05 -9.34 17.17
C GLU A 30 -9.33 -9.70 18.47
N LYS A 31 -8.03 -9.98 18.42
CA LYS A 31 -7.21 -10.22 19.63
C LYS A 31 -7.07 -8.98 20.52
N GLN A 32 -7.16 -7.77 19.94
CA GLN A 32 -7.20 -6.50 20.68
C GLN A 32 -8.61 -6.18 21.23
N GLY A 33 -9.59 -7.05 20.96
CA GLY A 33 -10.98 -6.90 21.40
C GLY A 33 -11.85 -6.08 20.46
N TYR A 34 -11.38 -5.76 19.24
CA TYR A 34 -12.19 -5.09 18.22
C TYR A 34 -12.99 -6.10 17.42
N THR A 35 -14.24 -5.77 17.11
CA THR A 35 -15.04 -6.48 16.11
C THR A 35 -14.93 -5.75 14.78
N VAL A 36 -14.66 -6.47 13.67
CA VAL A 36 -14.65 -5.85 12.33
C VAL A 36 -16.02 -6.03 11.70
N VAL A 37 -16.68 -4.92 11.34
CA VAL A 37 -18.02 -4.90 10.74
C VAL A 37 -17.93 -4.32 9.33
N GLU A 38 -18.47 -5.06 8.37
CA GLU A 38 -18.63 -4.55 7.01
C GLU A 38 -19.88 -3.67 6.91
N TYR A 39 -19.79 -2.60 6.13
CA TYR A 39 -20.90 -1.70 5.91
C TYR A 39 -20.90 -1.13 4.49
N SER A 40 -22.06 -0.67 4.06
CA SER A 40 -22.29 0.10 2.85
C SER A 40 -22.52 1.57 3.20
N ARG A 41 -21.96 2.48 2.39
CA ARG A 41 -22.25 3.92 2.48
C ARG A 41 -23.67 4.29 2.05
N ILE A 42 -24.38 3.38 1.38
CA ILE A 42 -25.71 3.64 0.82
C ILE A 42 -26.79 2.95 1.65
N SER A 43 -26.68 1.64 1.86
CA SER A 43 -27.73 0.83 2.48
C SER A 43 -27.16 -0.38 3.21
N ASN A 44 -27.42 -0.49 4.51
CA ASN A 44 -26.91 -1.56 5.38
C ASN A 44 -27.98 -2.59 5.76
N GLN A 45 -27.54 -3.74 6.29
CA GLN A 45 -28.41 -4.67 7.00
C GLN A 45 -28.99 -4.02 8.27
N PRO A 46 -30.18 -4.44 8.75
CA PRO A 46 -30.86 -3.78 9.87
C PRO A 46 -30.06 -3.73 11.18
N ASP A 47 -29.23 -4.73 11.43
CA ASP A 47 -28.36 -4.82 12.60
C ASP A 47 -27.21 -3.81 12.54
N VAL A 48 -26.50 -3.73 11.41
CA VAL A 48 -25.43 -2.73 11.18
C VAL A 48 -26.00 -1.31 11.20
N GLU A 49 -27.17 -1.10 10.58
CA GLU A 49 -27.85 0.20 10.57
C GLU A 49 -28.26 0.65 11.99
N THR A 50 -28.78 -0.28 12.79
CA THR A 50 -29.12 -0.04 14.20
C THR A 50 -27.87 0.28 15.01
N LEU A 51 -26.78 -0.45 14.79
CA LEU A 51 -25.50 -0.21 15.45
C LEU A 51 -24.98 1.20 15.13
N LEU A 52 -24.84 1.56 13.85
CA LEU A 52 -24.38 2.88 13.40
C LEU A 52 -25.24 4.02 13.95
N THR A 53 -26.56 3.83 13.99
CA THR A 53 -27.49 4.81 14.56
C THR A 53 -27.31 4.93 16.07
N SER A 54 -27.16 3.80 16.78
CA SER A 54 -27.02 3.77 18.24
C SER A 54 -25.75 4.45 18.75
N ILE A 55 -24.66 4.37 17.98
CA ILE A 55 -23.38 5.02 18.28
C ILE A 55 -23.27 6.43 17.67
N GLY A 56 -24.30 6.90 16.95
CA GLY A 56 -24.34 8.23 16.37
C GLY A 56 -23.41 8.45 15.16
N LEU A 57 -22.97 7.38 14.49
CA LEU A 57 -22.02 7.45 13.37
C LEU A 57 -22.65 7.15 12.01
N LYS A 58 -23.97 7.07 11.91
CA LYS A 58 -24.68 6.78 10.65
C LYS A 58 -24.38 7.80 9.54
N ASP A 59 -24.38 9.09 9.84
CA ASP A 59 -24.11 10.10 8.80
C ASP A 59 -22.61 10.13 8.46
N PHE A 60 -21.75 9.98 9.48
CA PHE A 60 -20.30 9.88 9.31
C PHE A 60 -19.90 8.68 8.46
N SER A 61 -20.52 7.52 8.65
CA SER A 61 -20.19 6.32 7.87
C SER A 61 -20.41 6.53 6.36
N ARG A 62 -21.27 7.46 5.95
CA ARG A 62 -21.53 7.75 4.53
C ARG A 62 -20.39 8.51 3.86
N THR A 63 -19.50 9.16 4.61
CA THR A 63 -18.44 10.04 4.08
C THR A 63 -17.08 9.36 3.99
N VAL A 64 -16.87 8.26 4.72
CA VAL A 64 -15.59 7.54 4.78
C VAL A 64 -15.72 6.09 4.33
N ARG A 65 -14.61 5.44 3.97
CA ARG A 65 -14.57 4.04 3.53
C ARG A 65 -14.20 3.05 4.65
N ALA A 66 -13.58 3.54 5.71
CA ALA A 66 -13.30 2.80 6.92
C ALA A 66 -13.16 3.79 8.08
N PHE A 67 -13.41 3.31 9.29
CA PHE A 67 -13.18 4.05 10.53
C PHE A 67 -13.26 3.11 11.73
N TYR A 68 -12.60 3.44 12.82
CA TYR A 68 -12.77 2.75 14.10
C TYR A 68 -13.64 3.55 15.07
N TYR A 69 -14.31 2.83 15.96
CA TYR A 69 -15.03 3.38 17.10
C TYR A 69 -14.65 2.59 18.35
N HIS A 70 -14.35 3.29 19.43
CA HIS A 70 -14.14 2.65 20.72
C HIS A 70 -14.68 3.52 21.86
N ASP A 71 -15.34 2.88 22.80
CA ASP A 71 -15.66 3.44 24.10
C ASP A 71 -15.35 2.39 25.20
N ASN A 72 -15.92 2.56 26.40
CA ASN A 72 -15.71 1.64 27.50
C ASN A 72 -16.36 0.25 27.29
N ASN A 73 -17.33 0.13 26.38
CA ASN A 73 -18.19 -1.04 26.21
C ASN A 73 -18.05 -1.70 24.83
N ILE A 74 -17.73 -0.91 23.81
CA ILE A 74 -17.78 -1.28 22.40
C ILE A 74 -16.45 -0.92 21.75
N ARG A 75 -15.91 -1.85 20.95
CA ARG A 75 -14.73 -1.64 20.11
C ARG A 75 -15.02 -2.24 18.75
N VAL A 76 -15.17 -1.39 17.74
CA VAL A 76 -15.56 -1.81 16.40
C VAL A 76 -14.69 -1.11 15.37
N VAL A 77 -14.28 -1.84 14.34
CA VAL A 77 -13.70 -1.26 13.12
C VAL A 77 -14.69 -1.49 12.00
N PHE A 78 -15.17 -0.41 11.40
CA PHE A 78 -16.05 -0.42 10.24
C PHE A 78 -15.21 -0.36 8.97
N VAL A 79 -15.53 -1.20 7.99
CA VAL A 79 -14.88 -1.23 6.69
C VAL A 79 -15.92 -1.37 5.58
N GLU A 80 -15.76 -0.63 4.49
CA GLU A 80 -16.65 -0.71 3.34
C GLU A 80 -16.71 -2.15 2.78
N GLU A 81 -17.91 -2.60 2.43
CA GLU A 81 -18.13 -3.88 1.77
C GLU A 81 -17.64 -3.89 0.31
N ASN A 82 -17.51 -5.08 -0.30
CA ASN A 82 -17.17 -5.26 -1.72
C ASN A 82 -15.80 -4.68 -2.16
N LEU A 83 -14.86 -4.53 -1.23
CA LEU A 83 -13.48 -4.12 -1.52
C LEU A 83 -12.62 -5.28 -2.02
N SER A 84 -11.60 -4.97 -2.82
CA SER A 84 -10.54 -5.93 -3.12
C SER A 84 -9.71 -6.26 -1.86
N ASP A 85 -9.07 -7.43 -1.82
CA ASP A 85 -8.20 -7.84 -0.71
C ASP A 85 -7.11 -6.82 -0.40
N SER A 86 -6.55 -6.17 -1.43
CA SER A 86 -5.54 -5.13 -1.28
C SER A 86 -6.10 -3.85 -0.69
N GLU A 87 -7.26 -3.38 -1.14
CA GLU A 87 -7.89 -2.18 -0.59
C GLU A 87 -8.31 -2.40 0.85
N ARG A 88 -8.95 -3.53 1.13
CA ARG A 88 -9.35 -3.91 2.48
C ARG A 88 -8.16 -3.98 3.41
N LEU A 89 -7.05 -4.58 2.95
CA LEU A 89 -5.81 -4.63 3.74
C LEU A 89 -5.30 -3.23 4.07
N VAL A 90 -5.25 -2.31 3.10
CA VAL A 90 -4.72 -0.96 3.36
C VAL A 90 -5.62 -0.19 4.31
N LEU A 91 -6.95 -0.23 4.12
CA LEU A 91 -7.89 0.44 5.02
C LEU A 91 -7.80 -0.12 6.44
N LEU A 92 -7.81 -1.44 6.62
CA LEU A 92 -7.65 -2.05 7.95
C LEU A 92 -6.30 -1.73 8.59
N ALA A 93 -5.22 -1.69 7.80
CA ALA A 93 -3.90 -1.32 8.29
C ALA A 93 -3.85 0.15 8.73
N HIS A 94 -4.58 1.03 8.04
CA HIS A 94 -4.71 2.44 8.36
C HIS A 94 -5.48 2.64 9.68
N GLU A 95 -6.64 2.00 9.84
CA GLU A 95 -7.40 2.03 11.10
C GLU A 95 -6.60 1.44 12.27
N GLN A 96 -5.86 0.34 12.04
CA GLN A 96 -4.96 -0.21 13.04
C GLN A 96 -3.86 0.79 13.43
N GLY A 97 -3.36 1.57 12.47
CA GLY A 97 -2.44 2.68 12.69
C GLY A 97 -3.02 3.70 13.65
N HIS A 98 -4.27 4.13 13.44
CA HIS A 98 -4.95 5.03 14.37
C HIS A 98 -5.11 4.41 15.76
N ILE A 99 -5.55 3.16 15.88
CA ILE A 99 -5.71 2.47 17.17
C ILE A 99 -4.39 2.42 17.96
N LEU A 100 -3.27 2.19 17.29
CA LEU A 100 -1.94 2.15 17.94
C LEU A 100 -1.39 3.54 18.24
N CYS A 101 -1.75 4.54 17.44
CA CYS A 101 -1.32 5.92 17.62
C CYS A 101 -2.17 6.65 18.68
N ASP A 102 -3.43 6.28 18.88
CA ASP A 102 -4.37 6.94 19.80
C ASP A 102 -3.86 7.03 21.26
N PRO A 103 -3.27 5.98 21.88
CA PRO A 103 -2.70 6.07 23.23
C PRO A 103 -1.61 7.14 23.40
N TYR A 104 -0.92 7.51 22.31
CA TYR A 104 0.14 8.53 22.31
C TYR A 104 -0.39 9.96 22.14
N HIS A 105 -1.68 10.13 21.85
CA HIS A 105 -2.34 11.43 21.59
C HIS A 105 -3.31 11.86 22.69
N LYS A 106 -3.13 11.39 23.93
CA LYS A 106 -3.92 11.76 25.14
C LYS A 106 -3.86 13.24 25.58
N GLY A 107 -3.62 14.18 24.67
CA GLY A 107 -3.70 15.61 24.90
C GLY A 107 -4.22 16.28 23.64
N LYS A 108 -5.24 17.12 23.81
CA LYS A 108 -6.02 17.89 22.82
C LYS A 108 -5.24 18.76 21.80
N ASP A 109 -3.95 18.55 21.59
CA ASP A 109 -3.09 19.54 20.93
C ASP A 109 -2.00 18.94 20.02
N ARG A 110 -2.24 17.74 19.46
CA ARG A 110 -1.44 17.23 18.34
C ARG A 110 -2.36 17.04 17.17
N SER A 111 -2.24 17.96 16.21
CA SER A 111 -3.09 18.12 15.04
C SER A 111 -3.44 16.78 14.38
N ASP A 112 -4.72 16.64 14.04
CA ASP A 112 -5.32 15.50 13.33
C ASP A 112 -4.41 14.96 12.20
N ILE A 113 -3.75 15.88 11.49
CA ILE A 113 -2.81 15.65 10.39
C ILE A 113 -1.60 14.78 10.78
N MET A 114 -1.02 14.97 11.97
CA MET A 114 0.14 14.17 12.39
C MET A 114 -0.26 12.74 12.73
N CYS A 115 -1.44 12.56 13.34
CA CYS A 115 -2.00 11.25 13.62
C CYS A 115 -2.34 10.52 12.33
N GLU A 116 -3.04 11.19 11.41
CA GLU A 116 -3.35 10.72 10.06
C GLU A 116 -2.10 10.28 9.30
N ARG A 117 -1.07 11.14 9.30
CA ARG A 117 0.20 10.82 8.64
C ARG A 117 0.89 9.62 9.28
N SER A 118 0.93 9.53 10.61
CA SER A 118 1.55 8.39 11.30
C SER A 118 0.77 7.09 11.06
N ALA A 119 -0.57 7.14 11.02
CA ALA A 119 -1.42 6.01 10.67
C ALA A 119 -1.17 5.53 9.23
N ALA A 120 -1.09 6.47 8.28
CA ALA A 120 -0.74 6.18 6.89
C ALA A 120 0.67 5.61 6.74
N GLU A 121 1.67 6.14 7.46
CA GLU A 121 3.05 5.59 7.45
C GLU A 121 3.09 4.17 8.05
N PHE A 122 2.39 3.91 9.16
CA PHE A 122 2.25 2.57 9.71
C PHE A 122 1.63 1.61 8.70
N ALA A 123 0.52 2.00 8.06
CA ALA A 123 -0.15 1.18 7.06
C ALA A 123 0.75 0.88 5.87
N HIS A 124 1.50 1.87 5.38
CA HIS A 124 2.49 1.68 4.33
C HIS A 124 3.55 0.64 4.74
N TYR A 125 4.13 0.78 5.92
CA TYR A 125 5.14 -0.18 6.39
C TYR A 125 4.56 -1.58 6.64
N LEU A 126 3.33 -1.69 7.10
CA LEU A 126 2.67 -2.97 7.32
C LEU A 126 2.38 -3.68 5.98
N THR A 127 1.92 -2.94 4.97
CA THR A 127 1.46 -3.51 3.69
C THR A 127 2.57 -3.69 2.64
N VAL A 128 3.54 -2.77 2.60
CA VAL A 128 4.70 -2.83 1.69
C VAL A 128 5.86 -3.61 2.32
N GLY A 129 5.95 -3.61 3.65
CA GLY A 129 7.02 -4.22 4.42
C GLY A 129 6.93 -5.74 4.57
N SER A 130 7.07 -6.46 3.46
CA SER A 130 7.73 -7.78 3.49
C SER A 130 8.31 -8.19 2.12
N VAL A 131 8.84 -7.24 1.34
CA VAL A 131 9.62 -7.56 0.13
C VAL A 131 10.82 -8.47 0.46
N SER A 132 11.42 -8.32 1.64
CA SER A 132 12.46 -9.23 2.14
C SER A 132 11.94 -10.66 2.40
N SER A 133 10.66 -10.83 2.71
CA SER A 133 10.07 -12.14 2.97
C SER A 133 9.64 -12.88 1.67
N LYS A 134 9.29 -12.16 0.60
CA LYS A 134 8.97 -12.79 -0.70
C LYS A 134 10.19 -13.48 -1.32
N MET A 135 11.37 -12.85 -1.27
CA MET A 135 12.63 -13.48 -1.72
C MET A 135 13.03 -14.67 -0.83
N SER A 136 12.87 -14.53 0.49
CA SER A 136 13.15 -15.60 1.46
C SER A 136 12.23 -16.82 1.28
N LYS A 137 10.93 -16.61 1.07
CA LYS A 137 9.94 -17.69 0.89
C LYS A 137 10.10 -18.43 -0.43
N PHE A 138 10.46 -17.75 -1.51
CA PHE A 138 10.79 -18.43 -2.78
C PHE A 138 12.00 -19.37 -2.61
N ALA A 139 13.07 -18.89 -1.95
CA ALA A 139 14.27 -19.67 -1.70
C ALA A 139 14.02 -20.89 -0.78
N ILE A 140 13.18 -20.73 0.24
CA ILE A 140 12.84 -21.80 1.18
C ILE A 140 11.89 -22.83 0.55
N ARG A 141 10.85 -22.37 -0.18
CA ARG A 141 9.85 -23.24 -0.82
C ARG A 141 10.44 -24.08 -1.95
N ASN A 142 11.38 -23.53 -2.70
CA ASN A 142 12.02 -24.21 -3.82
C ASN A 142 13.42 -24.75 -3.48
N LYS A 143 13.76 -24.95 -2.21
CA LYS A 143 15.11 -25.41 -1.79
C LYS A 143 15.54 -26.70 -2.51
N LYS A 144 14.60 -27.62 -2.77
CA LYS A 144 14.86 -28.85 -3.56
C LYS A 144 15.12 -28.56 -5.03
N LEU A 145 14.39 -27.60 -5.62
CA LEU A 145 14.56 -27.18 -7.02
C LEU A 145 15.88 -26.42 -7.22
N LEU A 146 16.26 -25.58 -6.25
CA LEU A 146 17.53 -24.85 -6.26
C LEU A 146 18.73 -25.77 -6.08
N LEU A 147 18.62 -26.78 -5.20
CA LEU A 147 19.65 -27.82 -5.08
C LEU A 147 19.77 -28.65 -6.36
N ALA A 148 18.65 -29.00 -7.01
CA ALA A 148 18.67 -29.69 -8.30
C ALA A 148 19.28 -28.83 -9.42
N ALA A 149 18.92 -27.55 -9.51
CA ALA A 149 19.49 -26.62 -10.48
C ALA A 149 21.00 -26.40 -10.27
N ALA A 150 21.44 -26.28 -9.01
CA ALA A 150 22.87 -26.19 -8.66
C ALA A 150 23.64 -27.47 -9.03
N ALA A 151 23.03 -28.66 -8.83
CA ALA A 151 23.62 -29.93 -9.23
C ALA A 151 23.75 -30.05 -10.76
N VAL A 152 22.72 -29.63 -11.51
CA VAL A 152 22.76 -29.61 -12.98
C VAL A 152 23.83 -28.65 -13.50
N LEU A 153 23.95 -27.46 -12.92
CA LEU A 153 25.02 -26.49 -13.25
C LEU A 153 26.41 -27.03 -12.93
N ALA A 154 26.59 -27.73 -11.81
CA ALA A 154 27.87 -28.35 -11.46
C ALA A 154 28.26 -29.46 -12.46
N VAL A 155 27.30 -30.30 -12.88
CA VAL A 155 27.53 -31.34 -13.89
C VAL A 155 27.84 -30.73 -15.26
N ALA A 156 27.13 -29.67 -15.65
CA ALA A 156 27.37 -28.96 -16.90
C ALA A 156 28.76 -28.31 -16.93
N ALA A 157 29.20 -27.69 -15.82
CA ALA A 157 30.53 -27.08 -15.71
C ALA A 157 31.67 -28.12 -15.81
N VAL A 158 31.46 -29.34 -15.29
CA VAL A 158 32.41 -30.45 -15.46
C VAL A 158 32.38 -30.99 -16.90
N GLY A 159 31.22 -31.01 -17.55
CA GLY A 159 31.09 -31.41 -18.97
C GLY A 159 31.75 -30.42 -19.95
N SER A 160 31.67 -29.11 -19.68
CA SER A 160 32.32 -28.08 -20.49
C SER A 160 33.85 -28.12 -20.41
N ALA A 161 34.43 -28.71 -19.37
CA ALA A 161 35.87 -28.90 -19.26
C ALA A 161 36.41 -30.05 -20.13
N VAL A 162 35.55 -30.92 -20.67
CA VAL A 162 35.95 -32.07 -21.51
C VAL A 162 35.84 -31.77 -23.01
N ALA A 163 35.17 -30.67 -23.41
CA ALA A 163 34.85 -30.38 -24.81
C ALA A 163 35.62 -29.19 -25.42
N LEU A 164 36.79 -28.83 -24.89
CA LEU A 164 37.70 -27.88 -25.54
C LEU A 164 38.92 -28.61 -26.11
N GLY A 165 38.68 -29.33 -27.18
CA GLY A 165 39.70 -29.87 -28.06
C GLY A 165 39.12 -30.06 -29.45
N ILE A 166 39.45 -29.12 -30.35
CA ILE A 166 39.81 -29.26 -31.78
C ILE A 166 39.34 -28.02 -32.55
N SER A 167 40.31 -27.37 -33.20
CA SER A 167 40.26 -26.15 -34.02
C SER A 167 39.50 -26.29 -35.34
N GLY A 168 39.13 -25.15 -35.95
CA GLY A 168 38.82 -25.05 -37.38
C GLY A 168 38.39 -23.64 -37.83
N ASN A 169 39.29 -22.95 -38.54
CA ASN A 169 39.16 -21.63 -39.15
C ASN A 169 38.23 -21.64 -40.39
N GLY A 170 37.57 -20.53 -40.72
CA GLY A 170 36.96 -20.32 -42.05
C GLY A 170 35.98 -19.15 -42.13
N ASP A 171 36.42 -18.06 -42.77
CA ASP A 171 35.72 -16.79 -43.02
C ASP A 171 34.55 -16.90 -44.02
N THR A 172 33.55 -15.99 -43.94
CA THR A 172 33.16 -15.01 -45.01
C THR A 172 31.82 -14.28 -44.74
N ALA A 173 31.80 -12.99 -45.10
CA ALA A 173 30.68 -12.03 -45.14
C ALA A 173 29.65 -12.40 -46.25
N VAL A 174 28.43 -11.83 -46.43
CA VAL A 174 28.00 -10.41 -46.62
C VAL A 174 26.44 -10.31 -46.61
N SER A 175 25.91 -9.09 -46.34
CA SER A 175 24.66 -8.44 -46.86
C SER A 175 23.28 -9.00 -46.48
N ALA A 176 22.30 -8.28 -45.90
CA ALA A 176 21.68 -6.94 -46.12
C ALA A 176 20.26 -7.08 -46.72
N ALA A 177 19.36 -6.16 -46.29
CA ALA A 177 17.92 -5.98 -46.61
C ALA A 177 16.96 -6.90 -45.82
N ASP A 178 15.81 -6.47 -45.29
CA ASP A 178 15.13 -5.17 -45.08
C ASP A 178 13.99 -5.47 -44.06
N PRO A 179 13.45 -4.51 -43.27
CA PRO A 179 12.43 -4.77 -42.28
C PRO A 179 11.04 -4.32 -42.76
N GLU A 180 10.06 -5.22 -42.90
CA GLU A 180 8.64 -4.83 -42.79
C GLU A 180 7.70 -6.04 -42.70
N ARG A 181 6.79 -6.01 -41.70
CA ARG A 181 5.35 -6.37 -41.75
C ARG A 181 4.83 -6.71 -40.32
N VAL A 182 4.26 -5.72 -39.61
CA VAL A 182 2.80 -5.46 -39.42
C VAL A 182 2.09 -6.40 -38.41
N THR A 183 1.85 -5.81 -37.21
CA THR A 183 0.56 -5.77 -36.48
C THR A 183 0.17 -7.06 -35.73
N THR A 184 -0.25 -7.09 -34.47
CA THR A 184 -1.13 -6.22 -33.66
C THR A 184 -1.00 -6.73 -32.22
N ALA A 185 -1.00 -5.87 -31.21
CA ALA A 185 -1.64 -6.09 -29.90
C ALA A 185 -1.16 -5.02 -28.93
N GLN A 186 -1.94 -3.94 -28.91
CA GLN A 186 -2.37 -3.23 -27.71
C GLN A 186 -1.92 -3.92 -26.41
N THR A 187 -0.89 -3.37 -25.78
CA THR A 187 -0.55 -3.73 -24.40
C THR A 187 -1.24 -2.74 -23.49
N ASP A 188 -2.16 -3.31 -22.73
CA ASP A 188 -3.02 -2.66 -21.78
C ASP A 188 -2.24 -1.83 -20.75
N SER A 189 -2.79 -0.64 -20.49
CA SER A 189 -2.52 0.16 -19.30
C SER A 189 -2.59 -0.68 -18.04
N ILE A 190 -1.49 -0.72 -17.28
CA ILE A 190 -1.52 -0.81 -15.81
C ILE A 190 -0.14 -0.43 -15.25
N ASN A 191 -0.02 0.80 -14.74
CA ASN A 191 0.70 1.11 -13.49
C ASN A 191 0.62 2.61 -13.19
N GLU A 192 -0.49 3.01 -12.55
CA GLU A 192 -0.56 4.25 -11.76
C GLU A 192 -0.88 3.80 -10.31
N PRO A 193 -0.06 4.18 -9.31
CA PRO A 193 -0.35 3.88 -7.90
C PRO A 193 -1.56 4.71 -7.44
N ASN A 194 -2.63 4.02 -7.06
CA ASN A 194 -3.92 4.61 -6.72
C ASN A 194 -3.81 5.58 -5.52
N ILE A 195 -4.43 6.75 -5.72
CA ILE A 195 -4.41 7.96 -4.91
C ILE A 195 -5.54 7.86 -3.86
N TYR A 196 -5.29 8.29 -2.61
CA TYR A 196 -6.36 8.50 -1.63
C TYR A 196 -6.87 9.94 -1.77
N LEU A 197 -8.07 10.08 -2.34
CA LEU A 197 -8.76 11.35 -2.59
C LEU A 197 -10.01 11.44 -1.70
N ALA A 198 -10.18 12.56 -1.02
CA ALA A 198 -11.51 13.08 -0.69
C ALA A 198 -12.20 13.48 -2.00
N ASP A 199 -13.51 13.25 -2.12
CA ASP A 199 -14.28 13.45 -3.37
C ASP A 199 -14.30 14.92 -3.87
N ASP A 200 -13.80 15.89 -3.08
CA ASP A 200 -13.70 17.32 -3.36
C ASP A 200 -12.25 17.86 -3.42
N ALA A 201 -11.25 16.97 -3.44
CA ALA A 201 -9.85 17.35 -3.45
C ALA A 201 -9.45 18.15 -4.71
N GLN A 202 -9.02 19.40 -4.51
CA GLN A 202 -8.54 20.29 -5.59
C GLN A 202 -7.00 20.36 -5.66
N TYR A 203 -6.32 19.96 -4.58
CA TYR A 203 -4.87 20.06 -4.44
C TYR A 203 -4.27 18.74 -3.94
N PHE A 204 -3.01 18.50 -4.30
CA PHE A 204 -2.31 17.25 -4.08
C PHE A 204 -1.00 17.52 -3.33
N VAL A 205 -0.77 16.82 -2.23
CA VAL A 205 0.47 16.89 -1.47
C VAL A 205 1.23 15.56 -1.59
N THR A 206 2.56 15.63 -1.65
CA THR A 206 3.39 14.42 -1.62
C THR A 206 3.72 14.06 -0.17
N ILE A 207 3.92 12.77 0.11
CA ILE A 207 4.17 12.23 1.47
C ILE A 207 5.25 13.00 2.27
N HIS A 208 6.28 13.53 1.58
CA HIS A 208 7.38 14.28 2.20
C HIS A 208 7.45 15.75 1.76
N GLY A 209 6.51 16.19 0.93
CA GLY A 209 6.46 17.55 0.42
C GLY A 209 6.03 18.52 1.52
N LYS A 210 6.51 19.76 1.43
CA LYS A 210 5.94 20.91 2.17
C LYS A 210 5.05 21.77 1.27
N LYS A 211 4.79 21.30 0.06
CA LYS A 211 4.06 22.05 -0.95
C LYS A 211 2.86 21.28 -1.45
N TYR A 212 1.79 22.01 -1.72
CA TYR A 212 0.62 21.49 -2.41
C TYR A 212 0.69 21.82 -3.91
N HIS A 213 0.12 20.92 -4.71
CA HIS A 213 0.27 20.87 -6.16
C HIS A 213 -1.10 20.71 -6.82
N ARG A 214 -1.23 21.06 -8.11
CA ARG A 214 -2.40 20.70 -8.94
C ARG A 214 -2.21 19.30 -9.53
N GLU A 215 -3.30 18.67 -9.97
CA GLU A 215 -3.36 17.29 -10.50
C GLU A 215 -2.26 16.98 -11.54
N ASN A 216 -1.95 17.93 -12.42
CA ASN A 216 -0.99 17.76 -13.51
C ASN A 216 0.42 18.32 -13.23
N CYS A 217 0.78 18.59 -11.98
CA CYS A 217 2.08 19.16 -11.66
C CYS A 217 3.22 18.16 -11.95
N SER A 218 4.24 18.59 -12.71
CA SER A 218 5.42 17.76 -13.02
C SER A 218 6.16 17.25 -11.79
N TYR A 219 6.08 17.97 -10.67
CA TYR A 219 6.74 17.61 -9.40
C TYR A 219 6.07 16.46 -8.65
N ILE A 220 4.81 16.13 -8.98
CA ILE A 220 4.07 15.03 -8.35
C ILE A 220 3.93 13.81 -9.28
N LYS A 221 4.34 13.93 -10.54
CA LYS A 221 4.26 12.84 -11.52
C LYS A 221 5.01 11.59 -11.02
N GLY A 222 4.30 10.47 -10.96
CA GLY A 222 4.85 9.18 -10.49
C GLY A 222 5.13 9.12 -8.99
N LYS A 223 4.65 10.08 -8.20
CA LYS A 223 4.73 10.06 -6.73
C LYS A 223 3.36 9.75 -6.15
N VAL A 224 3.37 9.11 -4.98
CA VAL A 224 2.17 8.95 -4.19
C VAL A 224 1.78 10.31 -3.62
N VAL A 225 0.52 10.68 -3.84
CA VAL A 225 -0.06 11.94 -3.41
C VAL A 225 -1.33 11.72 -2.61
N THR A 226 -1.63 12.67 -1.72
CA THR A 226 -2.88 12.77 -0.97
C THR A 226 -3.64 13.99 -1.47
N GLY A 227 -4.93 13.83 -1.78
CA GLY A 227 -5.79 14.92 -2.19
C GLY A 227 -6.38 15.69 -1.01
N LEU A 228 -6.34 17.02 -1.06
CA LEU A 228 -6.82 17.94 -0.03
C LEU A 228 -7.52 19.15 -0.68
N THR A 229 -8.38 19.82 0.09
CA THR A 229 -8.92 21.15 -0.26
C THR A 229 -7.87 22.25 -0.02
N LEU A 230 -8.11 23.46 -0.54
CA LEU A 230 -7.21 24.60 -0.29
C LEU A 230 -7.13 24.95 1.20
N GLU A 231 -8.29 25.01 1.87
CA GLU A 231 -8.40 25.28 3.30
C GLU A 231 -7.59 24.26 4.10
N GLN A 232 -7.73 22.96 3.79
CA GLN A 232 -6.93 21.90 4.40
C GLN A 232 -5.42 22.05 4.15
N CYS A 233 -5.01 22.53 2.96
CA CYS A 233 -3.60 22.77 2.67
C CYS A 233 -3.02 23.91 3.51
N GLU A 234 -3.76 25.02 3.62
CA GLU A 234 -3.36 26.21 4.38
C GLU A 234 -3.32 25.94 5.89
N ASP A 235 -4.35 25.29 6.42
CA ASP A 235 -4.43 24.89 7.83
C ASP A 235 -3.33 23.88 8.21
N SER A 236 -2.89 23.07 7.25
CA SER A 236 -1.78 22.13 7.41
C SER A 236 -0.39 22.75 7.22
N GLY A 237 -0.32 24.06 6.89
CA GLY A 237 0.93 24.78 6.68
C GLY A 237 1.69 24.35 5.41
N TYR A 238 1.00 23.79 4.42
CA TYR A 238 1.60 23.54 3.11
C TYR A 238 1.68 24.84 2.32
N GLU A 239 2.84 25.09 1.73
CA GLU A 239 3.04 26.24 0.86
C GLU A 239 2.61 25.92 -0.58
N PRO A 240 2.14 26.90 -1.36
CA PRO A 240 1.84 26.63 -2.75
C PRO A 240 3.10 26.26 -3.53
N CYS A 241 2.98 25.27 -4.43
CA CYS A 241 4.01 25.01 -5.42
C CYS A 241 4.15 26.22 -6.35
N SER A 242 5.34 26.81 -6.44
CA SER A 242 5.61 27.98 -7.29
C SER A 242 5.17 27.78 -8.74
N TYR A 243 5.35 26.57 -9.28
CA TYR A 243 4.92 26.21 -10.63
C TYR A 243 3.40 26.07 -10.77
N CYS A 244 2.69 25.75 -9.70
CA CYS A 244 1.22 25.64 -9.72
C CYS A 244 0.49 26.98 -9.55
N ILE A 245 1.21 28.02 -9.11
CA ILE A 245 0.71 29.40 -9.01
C ILE A 245 0.87 30.12 -10.35
N GLU A 246 1.93 29.84 -11.11
CA GLU A 246 2.23 30.52 -12.39
C GLU A 246 1.37 30.04 -13.57
N GLU A 247 0.70 28.90 -13.47
CA GLU A 247 -0.26 28.39 -14.48
C GLU A 247 -1.73 28.77 -14.17
N GLY A 248 -1.94 29.90 -13.46
CA GLY A 248 -3.25 30.47 -13.15
C GLY A 248 -3.70 31.54 -14.14
#